data_AF-A5DHJ3-F1
#
_entry.id   AF-A5DHJ3-F1
#
_cell.length_a   1.000
_cell.length_b   1.000
_cell.length_c   1.000
_cell.angle_alpha   90.00
_cell.angle_beta   90.00
_cell.angle_gamma   90.00
#
_symmetry.space_group_name_H-M   'P 1'
#
loop_
_entity.id
_entity.type
_entity.pdbx_description
1 polymer ?
#
loop_
_entity_poly.entity_id
_entity_poly.type
_entity_poly.pdbx_seq_one_letter_code
_entity_poly.pdbx_strand_id
1 'polypeptide(L)' 'MPTRYSLDVESFKSVVTSESLEEPSQREEAKKVVKKALEEKHQAGKNKWFFTKLHF' A
#
# COMPACT_ATOMS: atom_id res chain seq x y z
N MET A 1 -7.47 8.48 12.76
CA MET A 1 -6.78 9.79 12.89
C MET A 1 -6.26 10.17 11.51
N PRO A 2 -6.81 11.20 10.85
CA PRO A 2 -6.28 11.68 9.57
C PRO A 2 -4.89 12.30 9.77
N THR A 3 -4.01 12.15 8.80
CA THR A 3 -2.66 12.72 8.82
C THR A 3 -2.46 13.67 7.65
N ARG A 4 -1.54 14.62 7.81
CA ARG A 4 -1.18 15.60 6.76
C ARG A 4 -0.52 14.96 5.53
N TYR A 5 0.07 13.77 5.68
CA TYR A 5 0.87 13.13 4.64
C TYR A 5 -0.01 12.42 3.62
N SER A 6 0.30 12.58 2.34
CA SER A 6 -0.32 11.84 1.25
C SER A 6 0.62 10.72 0.77
N LEU A 7 0.01 9.59 0.37
CA LEU A 7 0.66 8.50 -0.34
C LEU A 7 -0.01 8.39 -1.71
N ASP A 8 0.79 8.36 -2.77
CA ASP A 8 0.27 8.10 -4.10
C ASP A 8 -0.14 6.62 -4.23
N VAL A 9 -1.34 6.37 -4.75
CA VAL A 9 -2.03 5.07 -4.72
C VAL A 9 -2.24 4.50 -6.11
N GLU A 10 -1.91 5.25 -7.17
CA GLU A 10 -2.27 4.91 -8.56
C GLU A 10 -1.74 3.53 -9.00
N SER A 11 -0.60 3.08 -8.46
CA SER A 11 0.02 1.81 -8.83
C SER A 11 -0.71 0.55 -8.35
N PHE A 12 -1.58 0.63 -7.35
CA PHE A 12 -2.30 -0.54 -6.81
C PHE A 12 -3.80 -0.31 -6.60
N LYS A 13 -4.31 0.87 -6.95
CA LYS A 13 -5.74 1.24 -6.86
C LYS A 13 -6.66 0.32 -7.67
N SER A 14 -6.19 -0.17 -8.82
CA SER A 14 -6.95 -1.11 -9.65
C SER A 14 -7.08 -2.51 -9.06
N VAL A 15 -6.18 -2.87 -8.14
CA VAL A 15 -6.11 -4.21 -7.55
C VAL A 15 -6.85 -4.29 -6.21
N VAL A 16 -7.01 -3.15 -5.53
CA VAL A 16 -7.79 -3.02 -4.29
C VAL A 16 -9.20 -2.54 -4.64
N THR A 17 -10.05 -3.49 -5.03
CA THR A 17 -11.48 -3.27 -5.33
C THR A 17 -12.34 -3.98 -4.29
N SER A 18 -13.63 -3.63 -4.19
CA SER A 18 -14.55 -4.28 -3.25
C SER A 18 -14.65 -5.79 -3.48
N GLU A 19 -14.58 -6.22 -4.74
CA GLU A 19 -14.66 -7.62 -5.16
C GLU A 19 -13.39 -8.40 -4.81
N SER A 20 -12.20 -7.80 -4.99
CA SER A 20 -10.94 -8.44 -4.59
C SER A 20 -10.77 -8.57 -3.08
N LEU A 21 -11.60 -7.85 -2.32
CA LEU A 21 -11.72 -7.97 -0.88
C LEU A 21 -12.78 -8.99 -0.46
N GLU A 22 -13.58 -9.60 -1.33
CA GLU A 22 -14.53 -10.66 -0.92
C GLU A 22 -13.86 -12.03 -0.97
N GLU A 23 -13.08 -12.30 -2.01
CA GLU A 23 -12.46 -13.60 -2.22
C GLU A 23 -11.04 -13.66 -1.59
N PRO A 24 -10.74 -14.65 -0.73
CA PRO A 24 -9.44 -14.74 -0.06
C PRO A 24 -8.26 -14.96 -1.00
N SER A 25 -8.45 -15.63 -2.13
CA SER A 25 -7.46 -15.83 -3.20
C SER A 25 -7.03 -14.50 -3.82
N GLN A 26 -8.00 -13.68 -4.22
CA GLN A 26 -7.76 -12.36 -4.82
C GLN A 26 -7.11 -11.39 -3.83
N ARG A 27 -7.44 -11.49 -2.53
CA ARG A 27 -6.75 -10.72 -1.48
C ARG A 27 -5.26 -11.03 -1.41
N GLU A 28 -4.85 -12.29 -1.59
CA GLU A 28 -3.44 -12.66 -1.56
C GLU A 28 -2.67 -12.13 -2.76
N GLU A 29 -3.28 -12.18 -3.94
CA GLU A 29 -2.72 -11.60 -5.17
C GLU A 29 -2.59 -10.08 -5.03
N ALA A 30 -3.62 -9.42 -4.49
CA ALA A 30 -3.59 -7.98 -4.22
C ALA A 30 -2.45 -7.60 -3.27
N LYS A 31 -2.25 -8.34 -2.19
CA LYS A 31 -1.13 -8.11 -1.24
C LYS A 31 0.23 -8.21 -1.90
N LYS A 32 0.43 -9.16 -2.84
CA LYS A 32 1.71 -9.31 -3.57
C LYS A 32 2.00 -8.07 -4.41
N VAL A 33 1.00 -7.55 -5.13
CA VAL A 33 1.16 -6.33 -5.94
C VAL A 33 1.43 -5.10 -5.06
N VAL A 34 0.67 -4.93 -3.97
CA VAL A 34 0.84 -3.81 -3.04
C VAL A 34 2.24 -3.86 -2.38
N LYS A 35 2.70 -5.03 -1.97
CA LYS A 35 4.03 -5.21 -1.35
C LYS A 35 5.14 -4.73 -2.29
N LYS A 36 5.11 -5.17 -3.55
CA LYS A 36 6.11 -4.77 -4.56
C LYS A 36 6.12 -3.24 -4.75
N ALA A 37 4.95 -2.64 -4.90
CA ALA A 37 4.83 -1.19 -5.07
C ALA A 37 5.35 -0.39 -3.86
N LEU A 38 5.12 -0.88 -2.64
CA LEU A 38 5.61 -0.25 -1.41
C LEU A 38 7.12 -0.40 -1.25
N GLU A 39 7.69 -1.56 -1.62
CA GLU A 39 9.14 -1.80 -1.60
C GLU A 39 9.87 -0.86 -2.57
N GLU A 40 9.36 -0.68 -3.78
CA GLU A 40 9.91 0.26 -4.76
C GLU A 40 9.88 1.72 -4.25
N LYS A 41 8.78 2.13 -3.59
CA LYS A 41 8.66 3.48 -2.99
C LYS A 41 9.60 3.67 -1.80
N HIS A 42 9.78 2.64 -0.98
CA HIS A 42 10.71 2.66 0.14
C HIS A 42 12.17 2.78 -0.34
N GLN A 43 12.57 2.00 -1.35
CA GLN A 43 13.90 2.09 -1.95
C GLN A 43 14.16 3.44 -2.62
N ALA A 44 13.15 4.03 -3.27
CA ALA A 44 13.23 5.37 -3.84
C ALA A 44 13.29 6.50 -2.79
N GLY A 45 13.20 6.18 -1.49
CA GLY A 45 13.23 7.16 -0.40
C GLY A 45 12.00 8.07 -0.34
N LYS A 46 10.93 7.72 -1.04
CA LYS A 46 9.65 8.46 -1.02
C LYS A 46 8.84 8.04 0.21
N ASN A 47 8.02 8.96 0.72
CA ASN A 47 7.09 8.69 1.83
C ASN A 47 7.77 8.17 3.13
N LYS A 48 8.95 8.71 3.50
CA LYS A 48 9.72 8.29 4.70
C LYS A 48 8.89 8.15 5.98
N TRP A 49 7.98 9.10 6.24
CA TRP A 49 7.11 9.06 7.42
C TRP A 49 6.22 7.80 7.44
N PHE A 50 5.69 7.39 6.29
CA PHE A 50 4.84 6.20 6.16
C PHE A 50 5.60 4.89 6.45
N PHE A 51 6.88 4.84 6.09
CA PHE A 51 7.74 3.67 6.32
C PHE A 51 8.49 3.70 7.65
N THR A 52 8.38 4.78 8.42
CA THR A 52 8.97 4.87 9.76
C THR A 52 8.00 4.28 10.78
N LYS A 53 8.47 3.39 11.65
CA LYS A 53 7.64 2.81 12.70
C LYS A 53 7.11 3.91 13.63
N LEU A 54 5.79 3.94 13.81
CA LEU A 54 5.15 4.76 14.83
C LEU A 54 5.50 4.19 16.21
N HIS A 55 6.19 4.96 17.04
CA HIS A 55 6.47 4.60 18.43
C HIS A 55 5.35 5.16 19.31
N PHE A 56 4.77 4.28 20.11
CA PHE A 56 3.74 4.58 21.09
C PHE A 56 4.16 4.03 22.45
#